data_AF-A0A511J9C9-F1
#
_entry.id   AF-A0A511J9C9-F1
#
_cell.length_a   1.000
_cell.length_b   1.000
_cell.length_c   1.000
_cell.angle_alpha   90.00
_cell.angle_beta   90.00
_cell.angle_gamma   90.00
#
_symmetry.space_group_name_H-M   'P 1'
#
loop_
_entity.id
_entity.type
_entity.pdbx_description
1 polymer ?
#
loop_
_entity_poly.entity_id
_entity_poly.type
_entity_poly.pdbx_seq_one_letter_code
_entity_poly.pdbx_strand_id
1 'polypeptide(L)'
;MVGVLRLGGLDAPAGRLERDEVLGLLRRSGSAVGSLPETVLRGCVASVVEAARLVRTSRQTPLPGDATLVVAAAPRPETWVDAAGWTPWVRGDLRVVHVEATHGALVRRPVADEVGAVIAAEVARAGLPREDRRDERGDGG
;
A
#
# COMPACT_ATOMS: atom_id res chain seq x y z
N MET A 1 0.21 18.39 -1.59
CA MET A 1 -0.47 17.26 -0.92
C MET A 1 -0.89 16.17 -1.93
N VAL A 2 0.08 15.62 -2.67
CA VAL A 2 -0.16 14.75 -3.84
C VAL A 2 -0.68 13.35 -3.47
N GLY A 3 -0.23 12.77 -2.35
CA GLY A 3 -0.59 11.41 -1.96
C GLY A 3 -2.09 11.18 -1.72
N VAL A 4 -2.86 12.25 -1.44
CA VAL A 4 -4.30 12.15 -1.17
C VAL A 4 -5.08 11.86 -2.44
N LEU A 5 -4.69 12.47 -3.57
CA LEU A 5 -5.34 12.25 -4.86
C LEU A 5 -5.19 10.79 -5.31
N ARG A 6 -4.04 10.20 -5.01
CA ARG A 6 -3.77 8.78 -5.27
C ARG A 6 -4.64 7.82 -4.45
N LEU A 7 -5.08 8.20 -3.24
CA LEU A 7 -6.10 7.41 -2.51
C LEU A 7 -7.45 7.38 -3.25
N GLY A 8 -7.81 8.48 -3.91
CA GLY A 8 -8.97 8.55 -4.80
C GLY A 8 -8.78 7.81 -6.12
N GLY A 9 -7.61 7.20 -6.36
CA GLY A 9 -7.25 6.61 -7.65
C GLY A 9 -6.94 7.63 -8.73
N LEU A 10 -6.64 8.88 -8.35
CA LEU A 10 -6.35 9.96 -9.28
C LEU A 10 -4.85 10.20 -9.37
N ASP A 11 -4.39 10.46 -10.58
CA ASP A 11 -3.08 11.06 -10.79
C ASP A 11 -3.10 12.49 -10.28
N ALA A 12 -2.03 12.87 -9.57
CA ALA A 12 -1.91 14.21 -9.04
C ALA A 12 -1.18 15.09 -10.06
N PRO A 13 -1.67 16.32 -10.31
CA PRO A 13 -0.91 17.29 -11.10
C PRO A 13 0.42 17.64 -10.41
N ALA A 14 1.42 17.99 -11.22
CA ALA A 14 2.73 18.39 -10.74
C ALA A 14 2.63 19.67 -9.91
N GLY A 15 3.31 19.69 -8.75
CA GLY A 15 3.41 20.88 -7.89
C GLY A 15 2.82 20.71 -6.48
N ARG A 16 2.89 21.81 -5.72
CA ARG A 16 2.34 21.88 -4.35
C ARG A 16 0.86 22.22 -4.44
N LEU A 17 0.02 21.23 -4.15
CA LEU A 17 -1.41 21.44 -3.95
C LEU A 17 -1.74 21.75 -2.50
N GLU A 18 -2.56 22.77 -2.30
CA GLU A 18 -3.17 23.16 -1.03
C GLU A 18 -4.40 22.30 -0.73
N ARG A 19 -4.84 22.32 0.53
CA ARG A 19 -5.88 21.39 1.04
C ARG A 19 -7.21 21.51 0.30
N ASP A 20 -7.66 22.74 0.04
CA ASP A 20 -8.96 22.97 -0.60
C ASP A 20 -8.94 22.59 -2.09
N GLU A 21 -7.79 22.71 -2.76
CA GLU A 21 -7.61 22.25 -4.14
C GLU A 21 -7.72 20.73 -4.25
N VAL A 22 -7.12 20.01 -3.31
CA VAL A 22 -7.22 18.54 -3.22
C VAL A 22 -8.66 18.10 -2.96
N LEU A 23 -9.36 18.74 -2.02
CA LEU A 23 -10.76 18.45 -1.75
C LEU A 23 -11.65 18.68 -2.98
N GLY A 24 -11.42 19.79 -3.70
CA GLY A 24 -12.13 20.10 -4.92
C GLY A 24 -11.89 19.08 -6.03
N LEU A 25 -10.64 18.64 -6.21
CA LEU A 25 -10.29 17.60 -7.19
C LEU A 25 -10.92 16.25 -6.85
N LEU A 26 -10.87 15.84 -5.57
CA LEU A 26 -11.53 14.60 -5.12
C LEU A 26 -13.04 14.66 -5.35
N ARG A 27 -13.72 15.76 -5.00
CA ARG A 27 -15.17 15.90 -5.26
C ARG A 27 -15.53 15.83 -6.74
N ARG A 28 -14.77 16.51 -7.59
CA ARG A 28 -15.04 16.52 -9.05
C ARG A 28 -14.70 15.21 -9.75
N SER A 29 -13.88 14.36 -9.12
CA SER A 29 -13.42 13.12 -9.74
C SER A 29 -14.45 12.00 -9.84
N GLY A 30 -15.55 12.07 -9.10
CA GLY A 30 -16.50 10.95 -8.99
C GLY A 30 -15.93 9.71 -8.28
N SER A 31 -14.76 9.82 -7.64
CA SER A 31 -14.20 8.73 -6.85
C SER A 31 -15.07 8.44 -5.61
N ALA A 32 -15.07 7.19 -5.14
CA ALA A 32 -15.78 6.79 -3.92
C ALA A 32 -15.37 7.64 -2.70
N VAL A 33 -14.10 8.07 -2.65
CA VAL A 33 -13.59 9.00 -1.64
C VAL A 33 -14.20 10.39 -1.80
N GLY A 34 -14.35 10.89 -3.02
CA GLY A 34 -14.98 12.18 -3.32
C GLY A 34 -16.46 12.26 -2.95
N SER A 35 -17.16 11.12 -2.90
CA SER A 35 -18.57 11.02 -2.51
C SER A 35 -18.81 10.99 -0.99
N LEU A 36 -17.74 10.94 -0.18
CA LEU A 36 -17.87 10.89 1.28
C LEU A 36 -18.39 12.21 1.86
N PRO A 37 -19.07 12.18 3.03
CA PRO A 37 -19.42 13.39 3.77
C PRO A 37 -18.20 14.28 4.00
N GLU A 38 -18.39 15.60 4.00
CA GLU A 38 -17.27 16.55 4.06
C GLU A 38 -16.34 16.34 5.26
N THR A 39 -16.91 16.02 6.41
CA THR A 39 -16.17 15.73 7.64
C THR A 39 -15.25 14.51 7.48
N VAL A 40 -15.76 13.44 6.85
CA VAL A 40 -15.00 12.22 6.57
C VAL A 40 -13.91 12.49 5.55
N LEU A 41 -14.24 13.19 4.47
CA LEU A 41 -13.28 13.55 3.42
C LEU A 41 -12.13 14.40 3.99
N ARG A 42 -12.42 15.38 4.84
CA ARG A 42 -11.40 16.18 5.55
C ARG A 42 -10.52 15.29 6.45
N GLY A 43 -11.11 14.31 7.12
CA GLY A 43 -10.38 13.29 7.90
C GLY A 43 -9.40 12.50 7.02
N CYS A 44 -9.85 11.96 5.90
CA CYS A 44 -8.99 11.23 4.95
C CYS A 44 -7.80 12.08 4.48
N VAL A 45 -8.04 13.35 4.13
CA VAL A 45 -6.97 14.28 3.74
C VAL A 45 -5.97 14.48 4.88
N ALA A 46 -6.45 14.71 6.09
CA ALA A 46 -5.60 14.90 7.27
C ALA A 46 -4.72 13.68 7.54
N SER A 47 -5.30 12.46 7.49
CA SER A 47 -4.56 11.22 7.68
C SER A 47 -3.42 11.03 6.69
N VAL A 48 -3.63 11.35 5.41
CA VAL A 48 -2.56 11.25 4.41
C VAL A 48 -1.47 12.29 4.61
N VAL A 49 -1.85 13.52 4.98
CA VAL A 49 -0.87 14.57 5.27
C VAL A 49 0.05 14.13 6.41
N GLU A 50 -0.53 13.59 7.48
CA GLU A 50 0.24 13.07 8.61
C GLU A 50 1.05 11.82 8.26
N ALA A 51 0.47 10.85 7.53
CA ALA A 51 1.22 9.69 7.05
C ALA A 51 2.43 10.11 6.20
N ALA A 52 2.26 11.08 5.30
CA ALA A 52 3.34 11.60 4.49
C ALA A 52 4.40 12.34 5.33
N ARG A 53 4.00 13.05 6.39
CA ARG A 53 4.93 13.65 7.35
C ARG A 53 5.74 12.58 8.06
N LEU A 54 5.07 11.56 8.60
CA LEU A 54 5.70 10.44 9.31
C LEU A 54 6.72 9.72 8.43
N VAL A 55 6.37 9.38 7.18
CA VAL A 55 7.30 8.76 6.23
C VAL A 55 8.54 9.62 6.02
N ARG A 56 8.38 10.93 5.77
CA ARG A 56 9.51 11.85 5.53
C ARG A 56 10.41 12.07 6.76
N THR A 57 9.85 12.03 7.96
CA THR A 57 10.61 12.27 9.20
C THR A 57 11.06 10.99 9.90
N SER A 58 10.68 9.82 9.37
CA SER A 58 11.03 8.53 9.98
C SER A 58 12.52 8.26 9.89
N ARG A 59 13.05 7.61 10.93
CA ARG A 59 14.37 6.96 10.89
C ARG A 59 14.13 5.48 10.66
N GLN A 60 14.60 4.96 9.54
CA GLN A 60 14.42 3.55 9.20
C GLN A 60 15.55 2.71 9.78
N THR A 61 15.23 1.51 10.22
CA THR A 61 16.19 0.50 10.68
C THR A 61 16.08 -0.70 9.74
N PRO A 62 17.20 -1.35 9.36
CA PRO A 62 17.14 -2.53 8.50
C PRO A 62 16.27 -3.65 9.10
N LEU A 63 15.45 -4.27 8.26
CA LEU A 63 14.70 -5.48 8.59
C LEU A 63 15.69 -6.64 8.79
N PRO A 64 15.67 -7.35 9.93
CA PRO A 64 16.63 -8.42 10.20
C PRO A 64 16.39 -9.72 9.42
N GLY A 65 15.25 -9.88 8.76
CA GLY A 65 14.88 -11.09 8.01
C GLY A 65 14.68 -10.84 6.52
N ASP A 66 14.08 -11.83 5.87
CA ASP A 66 13.77 -11.83 4.45
C ASP A 66 12.62 -10.86 4.14
N ALA A 67 12.58 -10.37 2.90
CA ALA A 67 11.51 -9.52 2.40
C ALA A 67 11.11 -9.91 0.98
N THR A 68 9.82 -9.91 0.70
CA THR A 68 9.30 -9.95 -0.68
C THR A 68 8.72 -8.59 -1.04
N LEU A 69 9.26 -7.98 -2.09
CA LEU A 69 8.82 -6.70 -2.65
C LEU A 69 8.04 -6.94 -3.95
N VAL A 70 6.76 -6.56 -3.97
CA VAL A 70 5.95 -6.56 -5.18
C VAL A 70 6.00 -5.18 -5.85
N VAL A 71 6.51 -5.14 -7.08
CA VAL A 71 6.72 -3.92 -7.85
C VAL A 71 5.67 -3.81 -8.95
N ALA A 72 4.91 -2.72 -8.93
CA ALA A 72 4.09 -2.28 -10.04
C ALA A 72 5.00 -1.89 -11.22
N ALA A 73 4.99 -2.71 -12.27
CA ALA A 73 5.91 -2.62 -13.41
C ALA A 73 5.31 -1.88 -14.62
N ALA A 74 4.01 -1.52 -14.59
CA ALA A 74 3.42 -0.76 -15.68
C ALA A 74 4.18 0.57 -15.92
N PRO A 75 4.42 0.96 -17.19
CA PRO A 75 5.18 2.16 -17.51
C PRO A 75 4.63 3.40 -16.82
N ARG A 76 5.54 4.20 -16.26
CA ARG A 76 5.19 5.45 -15.59
C ARG A 76 6.30 6.48 -15.77
N PRO A 77 5.99 7.78 -15.77
CA PRO A 77 7.00 8.83 -15.91
C PRO A 77 7.94 8.92 -14.70
N GLU A 78 7.54 8.38 -13.55
CA GLU A 78 8.32 8.41 -12.32
C GLU A 78 9.45 7.36 -12.28
N THR A 79 10.70 7.81 -12.14
CA THR A 79 11.90 6.96 -12.12
C THR A 79 12.47 6.68 -10.73
N TRP A 80 11.87 7.23 -9.68
CA TRP A 80 12.44 7.20 -8.31
C TRP A 80 12.13 5.93 -7.51
N VAL A 81 11.34 5.00 -8.05
CA VAL A 81 11.10 3.71 -7.39
C VAL A 81 12.10 2.71 -7.93
N ASP A 82 13.16 2.51 -7.16
CA ASP A 82 14.20 1.53 -7.43
C ASP A 82 14.07 0.36 -6.44
N ALA A 83 13.84 -0.84 -6.96
CA ALA A 83 13.79 -2.04 -6.15
C ALA A 83 15.16 -2.35 -5.52
N ALA A 84 16.28 -2.01 -6.19
CA ALA A 84 17.61 -2.20 -5.64
C ALA A 84 17.89 -1.27 -4.44
N GLY A 85 17.17 -0.16 -4.33
CA GLY A 85 17.23 0.75 -3.19
C GLY A 85 16.83 0.11 -1.85
N TRP A 86 16.20 -1.07 -1.87
CA TRP A 86 15.81 -1.83 -0.68
C TRP A 86 16.93 -2.70 -0.10
N THR A 87 17.93 -3.08 -0.91
CA THR A 87 19.01 -4.00 -0.51
C THR A 87 19.73 -3.58 0.78
N PRO A 88 20.06 -2.29 1.02
CA PRO A 88 20.71 -1.89 2.27
C PRO A 88 19.84 -2.02 3.53
N TRP A 89 18.52 -2.21 3.36
CA TRP A 89 17.52 -2.20 4.43
C TRP A 89 16.95 -3.58 4.76
N VAL A 90 17.42 -4.64 4.10
CA VAL A 90 17.01 -6.02 4.33
C VAL A 90 18.25 -6.84 4.63
N ARG A 91 18.30 -7.51 5.78
CA ARG A 91 19.46 -8.33 6.18
C ARG A 91 19.36 -9.78 5.69
N GLY A 92 18.16 -10.25 5.39
CA GLY A 92 17.91 -11.54 4.76
C GLY A 92 17.80 -11.44 3.25
N ASP A 93 17.12 -12.42 2.65
CA ASP A 93 16.90 -12.48 1.21
C ASP A 93 15.82 -11.48 0.78
N LEU A 94 16.15 -10.64 -0.21
CA LEU A 94 15.21 -9.75 -0.87
C LEU A 94 14.72 -10.38 -2.18
N ARG A 95 13.48 -10.85 -2.19
CA ARG A 95 12.80 -11.31 -3.41
C ARG A 95 12.02 -10.16 -4.04
N VAL A 96 12.29 -9.85 -5.31
CA VAL A 96 11.53 -8.84 -6.07
C VAL A 96 10.61 -9.54 -7.06
N VAL A 97 9.31 -9.20 -7.03
CA VAL A 97 8.30 -9.73 -7.94
C VAL A 97 7.68 -8.57 -8.70
N HIS A 98 7.77 -8.60 -10.03
CA HIS A 98 7.20 -7.58 -10.91
C HIS A 98 5.80 -8.00 -11.35
N VAL A 99 4.85 -7.07 -11.25
CA VAL A 99 3.47 -7.25 -11.69
C VAL A 99 3.15 -6.13 -12.68
N GLU A 100 2.72 -6.50 -13.90
CA GLU A 100 2.39 -5.58 -14.99
C GLU A 100 1.08 -4.82 -14.74
N ALA A 101 1.12 -3.94 -13.74
CA ALA A 101 -0.01 -3.15 -13.29
C ALA A 101 0.47 -1.82 -12.70
N THR A 102 -0.45 -0.86 -12.59
CA THR A 102 -0.19 0.40 -11.88
C THR A 102 -0.14 0.16 -10.37
N HIS A 103 0.50 1.06 -9.63
CA HIS A 103 0.59 0.95 -8.17
C HIS A 103 -0.79 0.85 -7.48
N GLY A 104 -1.77 1.63 -7.94
CA GLY A 104 -3.14 1.56 -7.40
C GLY A 104 -3.88 0.28 -7.77
N ALA A 105 -3.50 -0.38 -8.87
CA ALA A 105 -4.11 -1.64 -9.29
C ALA A 105 -3.64 -2.82 -8.42
N LEU A 106 -2.43 -2.82 -7.85
CA LEU A 106 -1.92 -3.90 -6.99
C LEU A 106 -2.86 -4.27 -5.83
N VAL A 107 -3.67 -3.32 -5.35
CA VAL A 107 -4.61 -3.50 -4.23
C VAL A 107 -6.08 -3.59 -4.68
N ARG A 108 -6.34 -3.74 -5.98
CA ARG A 108 -7.68 -3.85 -6.56
C ARG A 108 -7.78 -5.11 -7.42
N ARG A 109 -8.96 -5.72 -7.46
CA ARG A 109 -9.21 -6.81 -8.40
C ARG A 109 -9.14 -6.33 -9.85
N PRO A 110 -8.65 -7.18 -10.78
CA PRO A 110 -8.21 -8.57 -10.54
C PRO A 110 -6.76 -8.70 -10.03
N VAL A 111 -5.93 -7.66 -10.15
CA VAL A 111 -4.49 -7.72 -9.84
C VAL A 111 -4.20 -8.08 -8.38
N ALA A 112 -5.06 -7.66 -7.44
CA ALA A 112 -4.95 -8.05 -6.04
C ALA A 112 -4.97 -9.57 -5.82
N ASP A 113 -5.64 -10.34 -6.70
CA ASP A 113 -5.67 -11.80 -6.59
C ASP A 113 -4.29 -12.41 -6.97
N GLU A 114 -3.57 -11.79 -7.92
CA GLU A 114 -2.18 -12.15 -8.27
C GLU A 114 -1.22 -11.84 -7.13
N VAL A 115 -1.32 -10.64 -6.53
CA VAL A 115 -0.54 -10.28 -5.34
C VAL A 115 -0.85 -11.22 -4.17
N GLY A 116 -2.12 -11.60 -4.00
CA GLY A 116 -2.55 -12.59 -3.01
C GLY A 116 -1.89 -13.94 -3.20
N ALA A 117 -1.75 -14.41 -4.44
CA ALA A 117 -1.05 -15.66 -4.75
C ALA A 117 0.45 -15.61 -4.39
N VAL A 118 1.11 -14.47 -4.59
CA VAL A 118 2.50 -14.25 -4.16
C VAL A 118 2.61 -14.36 -2.64
N ILE A 119 1.75 -13.67 -1.90
CA ILE A 119 1.74 -13.71 -0.42
C ILE A 119 1.48 -15.13 0.09
N ALA A 120 0.50 -15.84 -0.49
CA ALA A 120 0.15 -17.19 -0.08
C ALA A 120 1.32 -18.17 -0.27
N ALA A 121 2.09 -18.03 -1.36
CA ALA A 121 3.28 -18.83 -1.59
C ALA A 121 4.36 -18.57 -0.53
N GLU A 122 4.59 -17.31 -0.14
CA GLU A 122 5.56 -16.96 0.91
C GLU A 122 5.15 -17.49 2.28
N VAL A 123 3.87 -17.36 2.64
CA VAL A 123 3.35 -17.90 3.90
C VAL A 123 3.49 -19.42 3.97
N ALA A 124 3.22 -20.12 2.87
CA ALA A 124 3.40 -21.57 2.79
C ALA A 124 4.88 -21.98 2.93
N ARG A 125 5.81 -21.20 2.37
CA ARG A 125 7.26 -21.43 2.49
C ARG A 125 7.80 -21.15 3.90
N ALA A 126 7.29 -20.12 4.56
CA ALA A 126 7.70 -19.75 5.91
C ALA A 126 7.31 -20.81 6.97
N GLY A 127 6.43 -21.75 6.65
CA GLY A 127 6.04 -22.83 7.56
C GLY A 127 5.40 -22.32 8.86
N LEU A 128 4.78 -21.14 8.84
CA LEU A 128 4.13 -20.57 10.01
C LEU A 128 3.14 -21.60 10.59
N PRO A 129 3.19 -21.86 11.91
CA PRO A 129 2.28 -22.82 12.52
C PRO A 129 0.85 -22.42 12.17
N ARG A 130 0.08 -23.36 11.57
CA ARG A 130 -1.36 -23.17 11.46
C ARG A 130 -1.87 -23.09 12.90
N GLU A 131 -2.45 -21.96 13.29
CA GLU A 131 -3.10 -21.86 14.60
C GLU A 131 -4.11 -23.00 14.68
N ASP A 132 -3.83 -23.93 15.60
CA ASP A 132 -4.63 -25.12 15.77
C ASP A 132 -6.02 -24.66 16.19
N ARG A 133 -7.00 -24.98 15.35
CA ARG A 133 -8.40 -24.61 15.57
C ARG A 133 -8.80 -25.29 16.86
N ARG A 134 -8.87 -24.53 17.96
CA ARG A 134 -9.26 -25.02 19.29
C ARG A 134 -10.49 -25.91 19.11
N ASP A 135 -10.30 -27.21 19.31
CA ASP A 135 -11.35 -28.22 19.19
C ASP A 135 -12.31 -27.93 20.35
N GLU A 136 -13.44 -27.28 20.05
CA GLU A 136 -14.56 -27.13 20.97
C GLU A 136 -15.22 -28.50 21.16
N ARG A 137 -14.54 -29.35 21.93
CA ARG A 137 -15.17 -30.49 22.61
C ARG A 137 -14.97 -30.28 24.10
N GLY A 138 -15.83 -29.42 24.64
CA GLY A 138 -16.15 -29.41 26.06
C GLY A 138 -16.95 -30.66 26.37
N ASP A 139 -16.28 -31.59 27.05
CA ASP A 139 -16.85 -32.70 27.79
C ASP A 139 -17.82 -32.13 28.86
N GLY A 140 -19.11 -32.41 28.69
CA GLY A 140 -20.15 -32.07 29.65
C GLY A 140 -20.38 -33.26 30.57
N GLY A 141 -19.73 -33.25 31.73
CA GLY A 141 -20.06 -34.08 32.89
C GLY A 141 -21.27 -33.58 33.65
#